data_AF-A0A8H5KK94-F1
#
_entry.id   AF-A0A8H5KK94-F1
#
_cell.length_a   1.000
_cell.length_b   1.000
_cell.length_c   1.000
_cell.angle_alpha   90.00
_cell.angle_beta   90.00
_cell.angle_gamma   90.00
#
_symmetry.space_group_name_H-M   'P 1'
#
loop_
_entity.id
_entity.type
_entity.pdbx_description
1 polymer ?
#
loop_
_entity_poly.entity_id
_entity_poly.type
_entity_poly.pdbx_seq_one_letter_code
_entity_poly.pdbx_strand_id
1 'polypeptide(L)'
;MRLREKASSLIVTPFQIRKMETIIRGKRKVSETTDSDSPTGYEVVVKKQKTSRQDDESPGSLSAHSYTVGWICALPIELAAAQAMLDHIHDSLAISADDSNAYTLGDMVGHNVVMACLPVHHYGTVNAATVANNMHRSFPLINIRLMVGIGGGVPSRGDIRLGDVIVSD
;
A
#
# COMPACT_ATOMS: atom_id res chain seq x y z
N MET A 1 38.92 -1.19 13.93
CA MET A 1 37.87 -0.23 14.33
C MET A 1 37.61 0.72 13.16
N ARG A 2 36.56 0.47 12.38
CA ARG A 2 35.89 1.52 11.59
C ARG A 2 34.49 1.03 11.24
N LEU A 3 33.53 1.75 11.81
CA LEU A 3 32.11 1.52 11.78
C LEU A 3 31.62 1.29 10.35
N ARG A 4 31.05 0.11 10.08
CA ARG A 4 29.97 0.00 9.11
C ARG A 4 28.69 0.20 9.91
N GLU A 5 28.21 1.43 9.87
CA GLU A 5 26.97 1.84 10.47
C GLU A 5 25.82 1.04 9.87
N LYS A 6 24.95 0.60 10.79
CA LYS A 6 23.69 -0.07 10.54
C LYS A 6 22.79 0.89 9.76
N ALA A 7 22.74 0.76 8.44
CA ALA A 7 21.52 1.06 7.73
C ALA A 7 20.58 -0.11 8.02
N SER A 8 19.60 0.10 8.91
CA SER A 8 18.47 -0.80 9.06
C SER A 8 17.75 -0.86 7.71
N SER A 9 18.10 -1.86 6.92
CA SER A 9 17.36 -2.23 5.73
C SER A 9 15.94 -2.54 6.15
N LEU A 10 14.96 -1.81 5.62
CA LEU A 10 13.68 -2.42 5.32
C LEU A 10 13.98 -3.57 4.37
N ILE A 11 14.13 -4.79 4.89
CA ILE A 11 14.39 -5.98 4.09
C ILE A 11 13.09 -6.25 3.33
N VAL A 12 12.97 -5.71 2.13
CA VAL A 12 12.04 -6.23 1.14
C VAL A 12 12.41 -7.70 0.96
N THR A 13 11.59 -8.61 1.46
CA THR A 13 11.94 -10.03 1.40
C THR A 13 12.00 -10.49 -0.06
N PRO A 14 12.81 -11.50 -0.41
CA PRO A 14 12.84 -12.03 -1.77
C PRO A 14 11.47 -12.45 -2.29
N PHE A 15 10.54 -12.78 -1.39
CA PHE A 15 9.14 -13.05 -1.70
C PHE A 15 8.42 -11.80 -2.20
N GLN A 16 8.57 -10.67 -1.49
CA GLN A 16 8.01 -9.38 -1.89
C GLN A 16 8.59 -8.86 -3.21
N ILE A 17 9.90 -9.05 -3.46
CA ILE A 17 10.53 -8.70 -4.74
C ILE A 17 9.91 -9.49 -5.89
N ARG A 18 9.77 -10.82 -5.76
CA ARG A 18 9.19 -11.67 -6.82
C ARG A 18 7.72 -11.35 -7.09
N LYS A 19 6.95 -11.03 -6.03
CA LYS A 19 5.55 -10.62 -6.12
C LYS A 19 5.43 -9.31 -6.90
N MET A 20 6.29 -8.34 -6.60
CA MET A 20 6.38 -7.07 -7.32
C MET A 20 6.79 -7.24 -8.79
N GLU A 21 7.82 -8.05 -9.08
CA GLU A 21 8.25 -8.34 -10.45
C GLU A 21 7.15 -9.01 -11.29
N THR A 22 6.35 -9.88 -10.68
CA THR A 22 5.21 -10.54 -11.33
C THR A 22 4.15 -9.52 -11.74
N ILE A 23 3.87 -8.53 -10.89
CA ILE A 23 2.93 -7.44 -11.17
C ILE A 23 3.43 -6.54 -12.31
N ILE A 24 4.71 -6.13 -12.27
CA ILE A 24 5.32 -5.32 -13.35
C ILE A 24 5.27 -6.07 -14.69
N ARG A 25 5.54 -7.39 -14.68
CA ARG A 25 5.46 -8.23 -15.88
C ARG A 25 4.01 -8.40 -16.37
N GLY A 26 3.03 -8.48 -15.46
CA GLY A 26 1.61 -8.56 -15.79
C GLY A 26 1.04 -7.30 -16.45
N LYS A 27 1.59 -6.11 -16.16
CA LYS A 27 1.18 -4.85 -16.80
C LYS A 27 1.68 -4.65 -18.23
N ARG A 28 2.58 -5.49 -18.75
CA ARG A 28 3.07 -5.40 -20.15
C ARG A 28 2.10 -5.93 -21.20
N LYS A 29 0.84 -6.21 -20.87
CA LYS A 29 -0.14 -6.73 -21.82
C LYS A 29 -1.46 -5.94 -21.83
N VAL A 30 -1.40 -4.62 -22.03
CA VAL A 30 -2.54 -3.84 -22.56
C VAL A 30 -2.02 -2.66 -23.37
N SER A 31 -2.16 -2.74 -24.71
CA SER A 31 -2.52 -1.62 -25.58
C SER A 31 -2.73 -2.11 -27.02
N GLU A 32 -3.99 -2.32 -27.42
CA GLU A 32 -4.54 -1.74 -28.65
C GLU A 32 -6.09 -1.79 -28.61
N THR A 33 -6.69 -0.71 -29.10
CA THR A 33 -8.06 -0.19 -28.90
C THR A 33 -9.14 -0.83 -29.77
N THR A 34 -10.41 -0.83 -29.34
CA THR A 34 -11.54 -0.07 -29.97
C THR A 34 -12.85 -0.21 -29.18
N ASP A 35 -13.75 0.75 -29.42
CA ASP A 35 -14.99 1.16 -28.75
C ASP A 35 -16.09 0.14 -28.40
N SER A 36 -16.89 0.57 -27.41
CA SER A 36 -18.34 0.34 -27.18
C SER A 36 -18.89 -1.09 -27.23
N ASP A 37 -19.17 -1.67 -26.06
CA ASP A 37 -20.55 -2.02 -25.62
C ASP A 37 -20.53 -2.71 -24.24
N SER A 38 -21.39 -2.25 -23.33
CA SER A 38 -21.85 -2.98 -22.15
C SER A 38 -22.89 -4.03 -22.59
N PRO A 39 -23.01 -5.25 -22.00
CA PRO A 39 -23.46 -5.37 -20.60
C PRO A 39 -23.01 -6.63 -19.80
N THR A 40 -23.23 -6.53 -18.48
CA THR A 40 -23.59 -7.60 -17.49
C THR A 40 -22.68 -8.81 -17.23
N GLY A 41 -22.34 -8.97 -15.93
CA GLY A 41 -22.23 -10.28 -15.28
C GLY A 41 -20.81 -10.77 -14.99
N TYR A 42 -20.35 -10.59 -13.74
CA TYR A 42 -19.37 -11.50 -13.17
C TYR A 42 -19.76 -11.86 -11.73
N GLU A 43 -20.18 -13.10 -11.58
CA GLU A 43 -20.42 -13.80 -10.32
C GLU A 43 -19.11 -14.51 -9.96
N VAL A 44 -18.54 -14.22 -8.79
CA VAL A 44 -17.33 -14.92 -8.31
C VAL A 44 -17.72 -15.88 -7.21
N VAL A 45 -17.63 -17.16 -7.56
CA VAL A 45 -17.91 -18.34 -6.73
C VAL A 45 -16.92 -18.42 -5.56
N VAL A 46 -17.45 -18.35 -4.33
CA VAL A 46 -16.70 -18.59 -3.09
C VAL A 46 -16.36 -20.08 -2.98
N LYS A 47 -15.07 -20.45 -2.99
CA LYS A 47 -14.62 -21.81 -2.67
C LYS A 47 -14.14 -21.88 -1.22
N LYS A 48 -14.93 -22.59 -0.40
CA LYS A 48 -14.67 -22.93 1.00
C LYS A 48 -13.82 -24.22 1.03
N GLN A 49 -12.66 -24.22 1.69
CA GLN A 49 -11.90 -25.44 1.95
C GLN A 49 -11.56 -25.55 3.45
N LYS A 50 -11.88 -26.73 4.01
CA LYS A 50 -11.92 -27.08 5.43
C LYS A 50 -10.81 -28.11 5.75
N THR A 51 -10.40 -28.14 7.02
CA THR A 51 -9.74 -29.21 7.81
C THR A 51 -8.21 -29.05 8.01
N SER A 52 -7.59 -29.30 9.17
CA SER A 52 -7.85 -29.02 10.60
C SER A 52 -6.69 -29.63 11.42
N ARG A 53 -5.94 -28.83 12.21
CA ARG A 53 -5.38 -29.17 13.53
C ARG A 53 -5.20 -27.85 14.32
N GLN A 54 -5.63 -27.88 15.59
CA GLN A 54 -5.77 -26.75 16.51
C GLN A 54 -4.46 -26.48 17.26
N ASP A 55 -4.08 -25.21 17.32
CA ASP A 55 -3.60 -24.54 18.53
C ASP A 55 -4.36 -23.19 18.61
N ASP A 56 -4.84 -22.87 19.81
CA ASP A 56 -5.76 -21.79 20.17
C ASP A 56 -5.20 -20.36 19.92
N GLU A 57 -5.73 -19.65 18.93
CA GLU A 57 -6.16 -18.24 19.03
C GLU A 57 -6.97 -17.91 17.77
N SER A 58 -8.28 -17.71 17.89
CA SER A 58 -9.02 -17.05 16.80
C SER A 58 -8.46 -15.63 16.69
N PRO A 59 -7.90 -15.20 15.54
CA PRO A 59 -7.41 -13.83 15.42
C PRO A 59 -8.59 -12.93 15.71
N GLY A 60 -8.51 -12.17 16.81
CA GLY A 60 -9.55 -11.21 17.14
C GLY A 60 -9.79 -10.32 15.92
N SER A 61 -11.05 -10.11 15.55
CA SER A 61 -11.39 -9.22 14.44
C SER A 61 -10.67 -7.88 14.64
N LEU A 62 -9.81 -7.52 13.69
CA LEU A 62 -9.03 -6.28 13.78
C LEU A 62 -9.99 -5.09 13.70
N SER A 63 -9.69 -4.05 14.47
CA SER A 63 -10.46 -2.80 14.45
C SER A 63 -9.61 -1.68 13.88
N ALA A 64 -10.21 -0.50 13.65
CA ALA A 64 -9.45 0.67 13.22
C ALA A 64 -8.34 1.08 14.20
N HIS A 65 -8.49 0.73 15.48
CA HIS A 65 -7.47 0.98 16.51
C HIS A 65 -6.28 0.01 16.43
N SER A 66 -6.39 -1.09 15.69
CA SER A 66 -5.30 -2.05 15.54
C SER A 66 -4.17 -1.53 14.65
N TYR A 67 -4.37 -0.44 13.92
CA TYR A 67 -3.45 0.07 12.91
C TYR A 67 -2.61 1.25 13.41
N THR A 68 -1.31 1.19 13.14
CA THR A 68 -0.33 2.16 13.66
C THR A 68 0.47 2.87 12.56
N VAL A 69 0.55 2.27 11.36
CA VAL A 69 1.29 2.84 10.23
C VAL A 69 0.32 3.22 9.11
N GLY A 70 0.37 4.47 8.68
CA GLY A 70 -0.29 4.95 7.48
C GLY A 70 0.70 5.06 6.31
N TRP A 71 0.33 4.56 5.14
CA TRP A 71 1.10 4.64 3.91
C TRP A 71 0.23 5.23 2.81
N ILE A 72 0.57 6.44 2.37
CA ILE A 72 -0.15 7.18 1.34
C ILE A 72 0.69 7.17 0.06
N CYS A 73 0.07 6.76 -1.04
CA CYS A 73 0.66 6.76 -2.37
C CYS A 73 0.06 7.89 -3.23
N ALA A 74 0.88 8.51 -4.09
CA ALA A 74 0.40 9.51 -5.05
C ALA A 74 -0.34 8.86 -6.22
N LEU A 75 0.14 7.70 -6.67
CA LEU A 75 -0.32 7.04 -7.89
C LEU A 75 -0.80 5.60 -7.65
N PRO A 76 -1.78 5.10 -8.42
CA PRO A 76 -2.23 3.73 -8.31
C PRO A 76 -1.15 2.67 -8.54
N ILE A 77 -0.12 2.97 -9.35
CA ILE A 77 1.01 2.06 -9.57
C ILE A 77 1.89 1.93 -8.32
N GLU A 78 2.02 2.99 -7.55
CA GLU A 78 2.75 2.99 -6.27
C GLU A 78 1.95 2.25 -5.21
N LEU A 79 0.62 2.45 -5.16
CA LEU A 79 -0.24 1.67 -4.27
C LEU A 79 -0.17 0.18 -4.60
N ALA A 80 -0.22 -0.20 -5.89
CA ALA A 80 -0.07 -1.60 -6.29
C ALA A 80 1.28 -2.19 -5.84
N ALA A 81 2.35 -1.39 -5.85
CA ALA A 81 3.64 -1.78 -5.30
C ALA A 81 3.58 -1.98 -3.78
N ALA A 82 3.00 -1.03 -3.06
CA ALA A 82 2.84 -1.11 -1.61
C ALA A 82 1.97 -2.30 -1.19
N GLN A 83 0.87 -2.56 -1.88
CA GLN A 83 0.03 -3.73 -1.65
C GLN A 83 0.77 -5.04 -1.92
N ALA A 84 1.64 -5.05 -2.94
CA ALA A 84 2.48 -6.19 -3.20
C ALA A 84 3.33 -6.52 -1.98
N MET A 85 3.90 -5.51 -1.32
CA MET A 85 4.79 -5.56 -0.16
C MET A 85 4.17 -6.10 1.15
N LEU A 86 2.83 -6.18 1.23
CA LEU A 86 2.16 -6.71 2.43
C LEU A 86 2.43 -8.22 2.59
N ASP A 87 2.61 -8.64 3.83
CA ASP A 87 2.72 -10.05 4.20
C ASP A 87 1.34 -10.70 4.19
N HIS A 88 0.36 -10.08 4.85
CA HIS A 88 -1.06 -10.44 4.74
C HIS A 88 -1.93 -9.21 4.44
N ILE A 89 -3.01 -9.44 3.70
CA ILE A 89 -4.07 -8.46 3.48
C ILE A 89 -5.19 -8.78 4.47
N HIS A 90 -5.65 -7.78 5.21
CA HIS A 90 -6.76 -7.89 6.14
C HIS A 90 -8.10 -7.56 5.46
N ASP A 91 -9.19 -8.00 6.08
CA ASP A 91 -10.53 -7.64 5.65
C ASP A 91 -10.75 -6.12 5.76
N SER A 92 -11.61 -5.59 4.88
CA SER A 92 -11.99 -4.19 4.93
C SER A 92 -12.78 -3.88 6.20
N LEU A 93 -12.57 -2.67 6.72
CA LEU A 93 -13.33 -2.15 7.85
C LEU A 93 -14.41 -1.19 7.36
N ALA A 94 -15.49 -1.08 8.13
CA ALA A 94 -16.49 -0.04 7.91
C ALA A 94 -15.86 1.32 8.24
N ILE A 95 -15.82 2.21 7.26
CA ILE A 95 -15.29 3.57 7.37
C ILE A 95 -16.46 4.57 7.42
N SER A 96 -16.26 5.70 8.10
CA SER A 96 -17.26 6.77 8.14
C SER A 96 -17.64 7.25 6.74
N ALA A 97 -18.91 7.60 6.53
CA ALA A 97 -19.38 8.17 5.28
C ALA A 97 -18.71 9.51 4.91
N ASP A 98 -18.15 10.22 5.90
CA ASP A 98 -17.43 11.48 5.71
C ASP A 98 -15.96 11.30 5.27
N ASP A 99 -15.51 10.04 5.14
CA ASP A 99 -14.20 9.69 4.62
C ASP A 99 -14.36 9.02 3.25
N SER A 100 -13.94 9.76 2.22
CA SER A 100 -13.99 9.34 0.83
C SER A 100 -12.81 8.46 0.39
N ASN A 101 -11.88 8.15 1.29
CA ASN A 101 -10.70 7.36 0.93
C ASN A 101 -11.05 5.88 0.74
N ALA A 102 -10.41 5.26 -0.23
CA ALA A 102 -10.35 3.80 -0.33
C ALA A 102 -9.09 3.30 0.38
N TYR A 103 -9.26 2.39 1.32
CA TYR A 103 -8.15 1.81 2.09
C TYR A 103 -7.89 0.35 1.70
N THR A 104 -6.61 -0.02 1.71
CA THR A 104 -6.19 -1.42 1.83
C THR A 104 -5.53 -1.61 3.18
N LEU A 105 -5.89 -2.69 3.86
CA LEU A 105 -5.43 -3.01 5.20
C LEU A 105 -4.58 -4.27 5.15
N GLY A 106 -3.55 -4.33 5.98
CA GLY A 106 -2.71 -5.52 6.06
C GLY A 106 -1.65 -5.40 7.14
N ASP A 107 -0.75 -6.36 7.13
CA ASP A 107 0.46 -6.33 7.94
C ASP A 107 1.73 -6.39 7.08
N MET A 108 2.79 -5.82 7.60
CA MET A 108 4.13 -5.91 7.02
C MET A 108 5.14 -5.95 8.16
N VAL A 109 5.90 -7.03 8.26
CA VAL A 109 6.92 -7.26 9.29
C VAL A 109 6.32 -7.06 10.70
N GLY A 110 5.10 -7.57 10.93
CA GLY A 110 4.40 -7.49 12.22
C GLY A 110 3.81 -6.11 12.57
N HIS A 111 3.81 -5.15 11.63
CA HIS A 111 3.14 -3.87 11.79
C HIS A 111 1.84 -3.83 10.99
N ASN A 112 0.74 -3.44 11.64
CA ASN A 112 -0.54 -3.23 10.96
C ASN A 112 -0.51 -1.90 10.19
N VAL A 113 -0.62 -1.99 8.86
CA VAL A 113 -0.50 -0.89 7.92
C VAL A 113 -1.85 -0.57 7.26
N VAL A 114 -2.15 0.72 7.14
CA VAL A 114 -3.26 1.26 6.34
C VAL A 114 -2.68 1.93 5.11
N MET A 115 -3.07 1.48 3.93
CA MET A 115 -2.65 2.05 2.66
C MET A 115 -3.78 2.83 2.00
N ALA A 116 -3.48 4.00 1.45
CA ALA A 116 -4.40 4.79 0.65
C ALA A 116 -3.68 5.36 -0.59
N CYS A 117 -4.45 5.69 -1.62
CA CYS A 117 -3.96 6.38 -2.80
C CYS A 117 -4.70 7.71 -2.96
N LEU A 118 -4.01 8.73 -3.50
CA LEU A 118 -4.68 9.96 -3.91
C LEU A 118 -5.70 9.68 -5.02
N PRO A 119 -6.74 10.53 -5.17
CA PRO A 119 -7.72 10.36 -6.23
C PRO A 119 -7.05 10.43 -7.61
N VAL A 120 -7.47 9.55 -8.51
CA VAL A 120 -6.87 9.41 -9.85
C VAL A 120 -7.02 10.75 -10.60
N HIS A 121 -5.95 11.18 -11.28
CA HIS A 121 -5.85 12.49 -11.98
C HIS A 121 -5.82 13.73 -11.08
N HIS A 122 -5.88 13.56 -9.75
CA HIS A 122 -5.86 14.65 -8.79
C HIS A 122 -4.71 14.47 -7.79
N TYR A 123 -3.48 14.47 -8.29
CA TYR A 123 -2.28 14.55 -7.45
C TYR A 123 -2.07 15.98 -6.93
N GLY A 124 -1.29 16.12 -5.86
CA GLY A 124 -0.93 17.42 -5.28
C GLY A 124 -1.08 17.47 -3.76
N THR A 125 -0.55 18.54 -3.17
CA THR A 125 -0.47 18.74 -1.72
C THR A 125 -1.83 18.79 -1.03
N VAL A 126 -2.82 19.42 -1.67
CA VAL A 126 -4.19 19.52 -1.13
C VAL A 126 -4.83 18.14 -1.00
N ASN A 127 -4.76 17.32 -2.05
CA ASN A 127 -5.35 15.98 -2.00
C ASN A 127 -4.58 15.06 -1.05
N ALA A 128 -3.25 15.19 -0.97
CA ALA A 128 -2.45 14.47 0.02
C ALA A 128 -2.85 14.85 1.46
N ALA A 129 -3.05 16.14 1.74
CA ALA A 129 -3.50 16.60 3.04
C ALA A 129 -4.91 16.07 3.37
N THR A 130 -5.84 16.08 2.41
CA THR A 130 -7.19 15.54 2.59
C THR A 130 -7.14 14.03 2.90
N VAL A 131 -6.40 13.25 2.11
CA VAL A 131 -6.25 11.80 2.33
C VAL A 131 -5.63 11.53 3.70
N ALA A 132 -4.57 12.24 4.07
CA ALA A 132 -3.91 12.09 5.37
C ALA A 132 -4.82 12.46 6.55
N ASN A 133 -5.62 13.52 6.41
CA ASN A 133 -6.55 13.96 7.44
C ASN A 133 -7.70 12.97 7.62
N ASN A 134 -8.25 12.46 6.52
CA ASN A 134 -9.25 11.39 6.54
C ASN A 134 -8.70 10.13 7.22
N MET A 135 -7.49 9.70 6.84
CA MET A 135 -6.81 8.55 7.44
C MET A 135 -6.59 8.73 8.95
N HIS A 136 -6.20 9.93 9.39
CA HIS A 136 -6.08 10.25 10.81
C HIS A 136 -7.42 10.05 11.54
N ARG A 137 -8.52 10.53 10.97
CA ARG A 137 -9.85 10.45 11.60
C ARG A 137 -10.35 9.00 11.68
N SER A 138 -10.14 8.23 10.62
CA SER A 138 -10.61 6.85 10.52
C SER A 138 -9.75 5.86 11.31
N PHE A 139 -8.46 6.14 11.48
CA PHE A 139 -7.51 5.26 12.17
C PHE A 139 -6.74 6.04 13.26
N PRO A 140 -7.33 6.19 14.45
CA PRO A 140 -6.86 7.14 15.46
C PRO A 140 -5.52 6.76 16.10
N LEU A 141 -5.11 5.49 16.04
CA LEU A 141 -3.84 5.03 16.61
C LEU A 141 -2.67 5.04 15.61
N ILE A 142 -2.87 5.57 14.40
CA ILE A 142 -1.77 5.81 13.47
C ILE A 142 -0.86 6.91 14.01
N ASN A 143 0.37 6.53 14.35
CA ASN A 143 1.42 7.41 14.86
C ASN A 143 2.52 7.72 13.83
N ILE A 144 2.63 6.91 12.77
CA ILE A 144 3.56 7.12 11.67
C ILE A 144 2.76 7.18 10.37
N ARG A 145 2.94 8.26 9.59
CA ARG A 145 2.33 8.40 8.27
C ARG A 145 3.40 8.69 7.24
N LEU A 146 3.46 7.87 6.20
CA LEU A 146 4.45 7.97 5.13
C LEU A 146 3.74 8.40 3.85
N MET A 147 4.24 9.44 3.19
CA MET A 147 3.93 9.73 1.80
C MET A 147 5.03 9.09 0.95
N VAL A 148 4.71 8.05 0.19
CA VAL A 148 5.68 7.30 -0.61
C VAL A 148 5.25 7.33 -2.06
N GLY A 149 6.17 7.72 -2.93
CA GLY A 149 5.94 7.73 -4.36
C GLY A 149 7.21 7.93 -5.16
N ILE A 150 7.09 7.90 -6.47
CA ILE A 150 8.17 8.21 -7.39
C ILE A 150 8.37 9.72 -7.49
N GLY A 151 9.62 10.15 -7.50
CA GLY A 151 10.00 11.56 -7.64
C GLY A 151 10.95 11.78 -8.81
N GLY A 152 10.89 12.96 -9.42
CA GLY A 152 11.90 13.39 -10.38
C GLY A 152 13.10 14.00 -9.65
N GLY A 153 14.31 13.55 -9.99
CA GLY A 153 15.54 14.16 -9.49
C GLY A 153 15.88 15.42 -10.28
N VAL A 154 16.10 16.54 -9.58
CA VAL A 154 16.70 17.74 -10.17
C VAL A 154 18.21 17.71 -9.90
N PRO A 155 19.08 17.84 -10.92
CA PRO A 155 20.51 17.89 -10.71
C PRO A 155 20.88 18.97 -9.69
N SER A 156 21.59 18.58 -8.64
CA SER A 156 22.05 19.48 -7.58
C SER A 156 23.51 19.16 -7.22
N ARG A 157 24.00 19.64 -6.07
CA ARG A 157 25.32 19.25 -5.57
C ARG A 157 25.36 17.78 -5.13
N GLY A 158 24.21 17.16 -4.86
CA GLY A 158 24.10 15.72 -4.59
C GLY A 158 23.98 14.92 -5.88
N ASP A 159 24.66 13.78 -5.94
CA ASP A 159 24.49 12.78 -7.01
C ASP A 159 23.22 11.97 -6.72
N ILE A 160 22.12 12.33 -7.39
CA ILE A 160 20.84 11.60 -7.33
C ILE A 160 20.73 10.74 -8.59
N ARG A 161 20.68 9.43 -8.42
CA ARG A 161 20.60 8.45 -9.50
C ARG A 161 19.26 7.73 -9.49
N LEU A 162 18.90 7.18 -10.65
CA LEU A 162 17.72 6.34 -10.75
C LEU A 162 17.87 5.12 -9.83
N GLY A 163 16.89 4.93 -8.95
CA GLY A 163 16.88 3.87 -7.95
C GLY A 163 17.28 4.33 -6.55
N ASP A 164 17.75 5.58 -6.39
CA ASP A 164 17.99 6.13 -5.06
C ASP A 164 16.67 6.38 -4.32
N VAL A 165 16.69 6.14 -3.01
CA VAL A 165 15.59 6.46 -2.09
C VAL A 165 15.97 7.71 -1.31
N ILE A 166 15.13 8.74 -1.41
CA ILE A 166 15.34 10.02 -0.73
C ILE A 166 14.33 10.15 0.41
N VAL A 167 14.80 10.63 1.56
CA VAL A 167 13.98 10.92 2.73
C VAL A 167 14.12 12.41 3.04
N SER A 168 12.99 13.07 3.24
CA SER A 168 12.93 14.48 3.64
C SER A 168 12.86 14.60 5.16
N ASP A 169 13.51 15.62 5.70
CA ASP A 169 13.44 16.03 7.12
C ASP A 169 12.23 16.94 7.37
#